data_AF-A0A3N5WDN2-F1
#
_entry.id   AF-A0A3N5WDN2-F1
#
_cell.length_a   1.000
_cell.length_b   1.000
_cell.length_c   1.000
_cell.angle_alpha   90.00
_cell.angle_beta   90.00
_cell.angle_gamma   90.00
#
_symmetry.space_group_name_H-M   'P 1'
#
loop_
_entity.id
_entity.type
_entity.pdbx_description
1 polymer ?
#
loop_
_entity_poly.entity_id
_entity_poly.type
_entity_poly.pdbx_seq_one_letter_code
_entity_poly.pdbx_strand_id
1 'polypeptide(L)' 'MAWKLLFGSDIGLLSLLSIVGVIGIAVWLYYFVRRKIAEDENAESRG' A
#
# COMPACT_ATOMS: atom_id res chain seq x y z
N MET A 1 18.91 -16.25 12.44
CA MET A 1 18.43 -16.35 13.84
C MET A 1 17.15 -15.55 14.08
N ALA A 2 16.95 -14.34 13.51
CA ALA A 2 15.67 -13.61 13.57
C ALA A 2 14.61 -14.05 12.52
N TRP A 3 15.05 -14.46 11.33
CA TRP A 3 14.16 -14.93 10.25
C TRP A 3 13.30 -16.14 10.67
N LYS A 4 13.85 -17.09 11.43
CA LYS A 4 13.11 -18.27 11.91
C LYS A 4 12.05 -17.93 12.97
N LEU A 5 12.19 -16.81 13.69
CA LEU A 5 11.18 -16.33 14.63
C LEU A 5 9.99 -15.67 13.90
N LEU A 6 10.26 -14.92 12.83
CA LEU A 6 9.24 -14.30 11.97
C LEU A 6 8.43 -15.32 11.17
N PHE A 7 9.09 -16.36 10.64
CA PHE A 7 8.41 -17.41 9.86
C PHE A 7 7.95 -18.62 10.69
N GLY A 8 8.35 -18.72 11.97
CA GLY A 8 8.06 -19.87 12.82
C GLY A 8 7.08 -19.61 13.97
N SER A 9 6.72 -18.35 14.24
CA SER A 9 5.73 -17.98 15.25
C SER A 9 4.47 -17.46 14.56
N ASP A 10 3.29 -17.91 14.98
CA ASP A 10 1.99 -17.48 14.46
C ASP A 10 1.85 -15.94 14.42
N ILE A 11 2.48 -15.27 15.39
CA ILE A 11 2.50 -13.80 15.51
C ILE A 11 3.38 -13.15 14.43
N GLY A 12 4.48 -13.80 14.04
CA GLY A 12 5.42 -13.26 13.04
C GLY A 12 4.83 -13.24 11.63
N LEU A 13 4.13 -14.32 11.25
CA LEU A 13 3.46 -14.42 9.96
C LEU A 13 2.27 -13.45 9.84
N LEU A 14 1.43 -13.36 10.88
CA LEU A 14 0.30 -12.43 10.89
C LEU A 14 0.75 -10.97 10.83
N SER A 15 1.82 -10.63 11.55
CA SER A 15 2.44 -9.30 11.51
C SER A 15 2.99 -8.97 10.12
N LEU A 16 3.73 -9.90 9.51
CA LEU A 16 4.28 -9.71 8.16
C LEU A 16 3.17 -9.49 7.12
N LEU A 17 2.11 -10.29 7.20
CA LEU A 17 0.95 -10.19 6.31
C LEU A 17 0.22 -8.85 6.49
N SER A 18 0.08 -8.40 7.74
CA SER A 18 -0.51 -7.11 8.07
C SER A 18 0.32 -5.95 7.50
N ILE A 19 1.65 -5.99 7.66
CA ILE A 19 2.56 -4.98 7.12
C ILE A 19 2.47 -4.92 5.60
N VAL A 20 2.49 -6.07 4.92
CA VAL A 20 2.32 -6.14 3.46
C VAL A 20 0.96 -5.61 3.03
N GLY A 21 -0.11 -5.92 3.77
CA GLY A 21 -1.46 -5.41 3.51
C GLY A 21 -1.54 -3.88 3.59
N VAL A 22 -0.98 -3.29 4.65
CA VAL A 22 -0.96 -1.83 4.83
C VAL A 22 -0.12 -1.15 3.74
N ILE A 23 1.07 -1.69 3.42
CA ILE A 23 1.93 -1.16 2.35
C ILE A 23 1.21 -1.25 1.00
N GLY A 24 0.52 -2.35 0.72
CA GLY A 24 -0.25 -2.54 -0.51
C GLY A 24 -1.33 -1.48 -0.67
N ILE A 25 -2.12 -1.23 0.38
CA ILE A 25 -3.17 -0.19 0.37
C ILE A 25 -2.56 1.20 0.19
N ALA A 26 -1.45 1.50 0.89
CA ALA A 26 -0.78 2.79 0.76
C ALA A 26 -0.29 3.07 -0.67
N VAL A 27 0.33 2.07 -1.32
CA VAL A 27 0.78 2.17 -2.71
C VAL A 27 -0.41 2.29 -3.66
N TRP A 28 -1.47 1.50 -3.44
CA TRP A 28 -2.68 1.54 -4.27
C TRP A 28 -3.36 2.91 -4.21
N LEU A 29 -3.51 3.49 -3.00
CA LEU A 29 -4.05 4.83 -2.81
C LEU A 29 -3.17 5.90 -3.45
N TYR A 30 -1.85 5.81 -3.29
CA TYR A 30 -0.92 6.73 -3.95
C TYR A 30 -1.09 6.71 -5.47
N TYR A 31 -1.15 5.52 -6.06
CA TYR A 31 -1.36 5.36 -7.51
C TYR A 31 -2.72 5.88 -7.96
N PHE A 32 -3.78 5.54 -7.21
CA PHE A 32 -5.15 5.97 -7.50
C PHE A 32 -5.28 7.49 -7.45
N VAL A 33 -4.76 8.13 -6.40
CA VAL A 33 -4.80 9.59 -6.23
C VAL A 33 -3.99 10.27 -7.32
N ARG A 34 -2.79 9.78 -7.66
CA ARG A 34 -2.01 10.38 -8.76
C ARG A 34 -2.69 10.27 -10.11
N ARG A 35 -3.35 9.14 -10.39
CA ARG A 35 -4.16 8.98 -11.59
C ARG A 35 -5.37 9.93 -11.60
N LYS A 36 -6.01 10.12 -10.45
CA LYS A 36 -7.19 10.99 -10.30
C LYS A 36 -6.84 12.47 -10.44
N ILE A 37 -5.75 12.93 -9.82
CA ILE A 37 -5.26 14.31 -9.93
C ILE A 37 -4.92 14.64 -11.40
N ALA A 38 -4.31 13.70 -12.14
CA ALA A 38 -4.03 13.90 -13.56
C ALA A 38 -5.30 13.96 -14.44
N GLU A 39 -6.40 13.34 -14.00
CA GLU A 39 -7.71 13.50 -14.65
C GLU A 39 -8.37 14.83 -14.29
N ASP A 40 -8.23 15.30 -13.04
CA ASP A 40 -8.80 16.57 -12.57
C ASP A 40 -8.07 17.80 -13.16
N GLU A 41 -6.73 17.77 -13.32
CA GLU A 41 -5.97 18.85 -13.99
C GLU A 41 -6.41 19.08 -15.45
N ASN A 42 -6.84 18.03 -16.14
CA ASN A 42 -7.38 18.11 -17.50
C ASN A 42 -8.84 18.60 -17.55
N ALA A 43 -9.59 18.46 -16.46
CA ALA A 43 -10.96 18.96 -16.34
C ALA A 43 -10.99 20.45 -15.97
N GLU A 44 -10.04 20.91 -15.15
CA GLU A 44 -9.96 22.30 -14.69
C GLU A 44 -9.51 23.28 -15.79
N SER A 45 -8.65 22.84 -16.72
CA SER A 45 -8.18 23.69 -17.84
C SER A 45 -9.22 23.92 -18.96
N ARG A 46 -10.47 23.43 -18.79
CA ARG A 46 -11.57 23.60 -19.75
C ARG A 46 -12.77 24.40 -19.21
N GLY A 47 -12.67 24.97 -18.01
CA GLY A 47 -13.66 25.88 -17.42
C GLY A 47 -13.43 27.32 -17.81
#